data_AF-A0A451C0E3-F1
#
_entry.id   AF-A0A451C0E3-F1
#
_cell.length_a   1.000
_cell.length_b   1.000
_cell.length_c   1.000
_cell.angle_alpha   90.00
_cell.angle_beta   90.00
_cell.angle_gamma   90.00
#
_symmetry.space_group_name_H-M   'P 1'
#
loop_
_entity.id
_entity.type
_entity.pdbx_description
1 polymer ?
#
loop_
_entity_poly.entity_id
_entity_poly.type
_entity_poly.pdbx_seq_one_letter_code
_entity_poly.pdbx_strand_id
1 'polypeptide(L)'
;MQEDMHFYGTYAMARSAGIPADKAKIIAYAAQYVDDSTANDSDVHNDGGMFETVATAHTNKEAIGNAIAYAVADHSEQRRVWVPFHFFPGNEGESLSERLLCRKDGALAQEMVRNHIEHAVKVKDEYGLALLGIMAHVYADTFAHYGFSGVSSSWNKVEGESFEWV
;
A
#
# COMPACT_ATOMS: atom_id res chain seq x y z
N MET A 1 -8.07 -14.30 0.85
CA MET A 1 -6.89 -14.14 -0.02
C MET A 1 -7.23 -14.53 -1.44
N GLN A 2 -7.42 -13.54 -2.31
CA GLN A 2 -7.32 -13.74 -3.75
C GLN A 2 -5.88 -13.40 -4.11
N GLU A 3 -5.04 -14.43 -4.31
CA GLU A 3 -3.62 -14.26 -4.59
C GLU A 3 -3.44 -13.80 -6.04
N ASP A 4 -3.07 -12.54 -6.26
CA ASP A 4 -2.92 -11.97 -7.60
C ASP A 4 -1.52 -11.35 -7.81
N MET A 5 -1.44 -10.10 -8.27
CA MET A 5 -0.20 -9.41 -8.55
C MET A 5 0.61 -9.18 -7.26
N HIS A 6 -0.04 -8.79 -6.16
CA HIS A 6 0.68 -8.45 -4.93
C HIS A 6 1.35 -9.65 -4.28
N PHE A 7 0.75 -10.84 -4.33
CA PHE A 7 1.41 -12.06 -3.90
C PHE A 7 2.37 -12.61 -4.97
N TYR A 8 1.86 -13.05 -6.13
CA TYR A 8 2.66 -13.80 -7.11
C TYR A 8 3.68 -12.92 -7.84
N GLY A 9 3.32 -11.67 -8.14
CA GLY A 9 4.24 -10.69 -8.73
C GLY A 9 5.39 -10.38 -7.78
N THR A 10 5.10 -10.07 -6.52
CA THR A 10 6.13 -9.83 -5.50
C THR A 10 7.00 -11.06 -5.27
N TYR A 11 6.41 -12.26 -5.19
CA TYR A 11 7.16 -13.50 -5.06
C TYR A 11 8.12 -13.69 -6.24
N ALA A 12 7.64 -13.55 -7.48
CA ALA A 12 8.45 -13.68 -8.68
C ALA A 12 9.61 -12.66 -8.69
N MET A 13 9.34 -11.41 -8.32
CA MET A 13 10.35 -10.36 -8.22
C MET A 13 11.41 -10.68 -7.15
N ALA A 14 10.99 -11.07 -5.94
CA ALA A 14 11.90 -11.45 -4.86
C ALA A 14 12.80 -12.64 -5.26
N ARG A 15 12.22 -13.66 -5.91
CA ARG A 15 12.98 -14.81 -6.44
C ARG A 15 13.98 -14.39 -7.51
N SER A 16 13.58 -13.49 -8.40
CA SER A 16 14.43 -12.95 -9.48
C SER A 16 15.60 -12.14 -8.92
N ALA A 17 15.41 -11.48 -7.77
CA ALA A 17 16.46 -10.79 -7.03
C ALA A 17 17.39 -11.73 -6.22
N GLY A 18 17.21 -13.05 -6.30
CA GLY A 18 18.05 -14.04 -5.63
C GLY A 18 17.64 -14.37 -4.18
N ILE A 19 16.49 -13.87 -3.70
CA ILE A 19 16.01 -14.16 -2.35
C ILE A 19 15.52 -15.62 -2.28
N PRO A 20 15.99 -16.46 -1.33
CA PRO A 20 15.54 -17.84 -1.14
C PRO A 20 14.02 -18.00 -1.09
N ALA A 21 13.50 -19.15 -1.53
CA ALA A 21 12.06 -19.34 -1.75
C ALA A 21 11.21 -19.20 -0.47
N ASP A 22 11.71 -19.73 0.64
CA ASP A 22 11.13 -19.59 1.97
C ASP A 22 11.01 -18.11 2.39
N LYS A 23 12.06 -17.32 2.17
CA LYS A 23 12.09 -15.88 2.48
C LYS A 23 11.23 -15.06 1.52
N ALA A 24 11.28 -15.38 0.22
CA ALA A 24 10.46 -14.72 -0.80
C ALA A 24 8.96 -14.92 -0.53
N LYS A 25 8.56 -16.08 0.00
CA LYS A 25 7.19 -16.34 0.41
C LYS A 25 6.74 -15.43 1.56
N ILE A 26 7.62 -15.14 2.52
CA ILE A 26 7.32 -14.20 3.63
C ILE A 26 7.10 -12.79 3.09
N ILE A 27 7.97 -12.33 2.18
CA ILE A 27 7.84 -11.01 1.54
C ILE A 27 6.52 -10.92 0.76
N ALA A 28 6.22 -11.92 -0.08
CA ALA A 28 5.00 -11.97 -0.87
C ALA A 28 3.74 -12.00 -0.01
N TYR A 29 3.74 -12.80 1.07
CA TYR A 29 2.65 -12.84 2.02
C TYR A 29 2.42 -11.47 2.67
N ALA A 30 3.49 -10.82 3.13
CA ALA A 30 3.39 -9.52 3.78
C ALA A 30 2.92 -8.41 2.81
N ALA A 31 3.27 -8.50 1.52
CA ALA A 31 2.72 -7.61 0.49
C ALA A 31 1.21 -7.82 0.34
N GLN A 32 0.76 -9.06 0.09
CA GLN A 32 -0.66 -9.39 -0.04
C GLN A 32 -1.46 -9.04 1.23
N TYR A 33 -0.85 -9.16 2.40
CA TYR A 33 -1.52 -8.88 3.68
C TYR A 33 -1.94 -7.41 3.81
N VAL A 34 -1.29 -6.48 3.10
CA VAL A 34 -1.73 -5.07 3.07
C VAL A 34 -3.17 -4.97 2.53
N ASP A 35 -3.48 -5.71 1.47
CA ASP A 35 -4.82 -5.78 0.84
C ASP A 35 -5.78 -6.77 1.50
N ASP A 36 -5.31 -7.63 2.40
CA ASP A 36 -6.14 -8.60 3.11
C ASP A 36 -6.42 -8.19 4.59
N SER A 37 -5.69 -7.22 5.14
CA SER A 37 -5.83 -6.77 6.54
C SER A 37 -7.08 -5.91 6.74
N THR A 38 -8.25 -6.55 6.89
CA THR A 38 -9.57 -5.90 7.03
C THR A 38 -9.98 -5.59 8.46
N ALA A 39 -9.24 -6.03 9.47
CA ALA A 39 -9.58 -5.83 10.88
C ALA A 39 -8.34 -5.83 11.77
N ASN A 40 -8.47 -5.24 12.96
CA ASN A 40 -7.52 -5.48 14.03
C ASN A 40 -7.87 -6.80 14.73
N ASP A 41 -7.15 -7.86 14.37
CA ASP A 41 -7.34 -9.20 14.92
C ASP A 41 -6.44 -9.48 16.14
N SER A 42 -5.85 -8.45 16.77
CA SER A 42 -5.11 -8.64 18.02
C SER A 42 -6.07 -8.77 19.19
N ASP A 43 -6.20 -9.99 19.72
CA ASP A 43 -6.79 -10.20 21.04
C ASP A 43 -5.95 -9.53 22.13
N VAL A 44 -6.59 -9.22 23.27
CA VAL A 44 -5.87 -8.83 24.48
C VAL A 44 -5.10 -10.05 24.98
N HIS A 45 -3.78 -9.90 25.06
CA HIS A 45 -2.88 -10.93 25.55
C HIS A 45 -3.09 -11.17 27.05
N ASN A 46 -2.63 -12.33 27.54
CA ASN A 46 -2.79 -12.74 28.94
C ASN A 46 -2.16 -11.76 29.96
N ASP A 47 -1.22 -10.91 29.53
CA ASP A 47 -0.56 -9.88 30.34
C ASP A 47 -1.27 -8.52 30.27
N GLY A 48 -2.40 -8.42 29.55
CA GLY A 48 -3.16 -7.20 29.33
C GLY A 48 -2.63 -6.32 28.19
N GLY A 49 -1.56 -6.73 27.50
CA GLY A 49 -1.10 -6.07 26.29
C GLY A 49 -2.02 -6.34 25.10
N MET A 50 -2.10 -5.42 24.15
CA MET A 50 -2.81 -5.60 22.88
C MET A 50 -2.09 -4.78 21.82
N PHE A 51 -1.97 -5.31 20.60
CA PHE A 51 -1.53 -4.50 19.48
C PHE A 51 -2.73 -3.74 18.91
N GLU A 52 -2.66 -2.42 18.94
CA GLU A 52 -3.57 -1.59 18.15
C GLU A 52 -3.03 -1.54 16.72
N THR A 53 -3.69 -2.26 15.80
CA THR A 53 -3.34 -2.28 14.38
C THR A 53 -4.33 -1.46 13.57
N VAL A 54 -3.88 -0.97 12.42
CA VAL A 54 -4.74 -0.29 11.44
C VAL A 54 -5.02 -1.30 10.34
N ALA A 55 -6.29 -1.60 10.10
CA ALA A 55 -6.73 -2.33 8.92
C ALA A 55 -6.31 -1.53 7.67
N THR A 56 -5.56 -2.17 6.78
CA THR A 56 -5.04 -1.53 5.57
C THR A 56 -5.83 -1.89 4.33
N ALA A 57 -6.67 -2.93 4.41
CA ALA A 57 -7.56 -3.36 3.34
C ALA A 57 -8.95 -2.74 3.46
N HIS A 58 -9.72 -2.79 2.37
CA HIS A 58 -11.15 -2.47 2.39
C HIS A 58 -11.99 -3.51 1.65
N THR A 59 -13.14 -3.83 2.23
CA THR A 59 -14.24 -4.54 1.57
C THR A 59 -15.11 -3.56 0.78
N ASN A 60 -15.82 -4.05 -0.25
CA ASN A 60 -16.77 -3.23 -1.03
C ASN A 60 -17.87 -2.56 -0.17
N LYS A 61 -18.17 -3.08 1.02
CA LYS A 61 -19.11 -2.46 1.98
C LYS A 61 -18.52 -1.21 2.64
N GLU A 62 -17.22 -1.21 2.94
CA GLU A 62 -16.51 -0.06 3.49
C GLU A 62 -16.34 1.02 2.41
N ALA A 63 -16.12 0.67 1.15
CA ALA A 63 -16.13 1.65 0.06
C ALA A 63 -17.47 2.43 -0.04
N ILE A 64 -18.60 1.76 0.21
CA ILE A 64 -19.93 2.41 0.32
C ILE A 64 -20.04 3.25 1.59
N GLY A 65 -19.53 2.72 2.72
CA GLY A 65 -19.39 3.47 3.96
C GLY A 65 -18.57 4.75 3.79
N ASN A 66 -17.52 4.72 2.98
CA ASN A 66 -16.58 5.83 2.75
C ASN A 66 -17.19 6.88 1.83
N ALA A 67 -18.07 6.48 0.91
CA ALA A 67 -18.91 7.41 0.16
C ALA A 67 -19.90 8.16 1.09
N ILE A 68 -20.40 7.51 2.14
CA ILE A 68 -21.26 8.13 3.17
C ILE A 68 -20.41 8.97 4.15
N ALA A 69 -19.24 8.49 4.56
CA ALA A 69 -18.27 9.19 5.40
C ALA A 69 -17.78 10.48 4.72
N TYR A 70 -17.60 10.45 3.40
CA TYR A 70 -17.33 11.61 2.57
C TYR A 70 -18.47 12.64 2.62
N ALA A 71 -19.73 12.20 2.60
CA ALA A 71 -20.88 13.10 2.76
C ALA A 71 -20.90 13.80 4.14
N VAL A 72 -20.18 13.26 5.13
CA VAL A 72 -19.97 13.86 6.46
C VAL A 72 -18.54 14.37 6.70
N ALA A 73 -17.72 14.51 5.66
CA ALA A 73 -16.35 15.04 5.69
C ALA A 73 -15.34 14.28 6.58
N ASP A 74 -15.55 12.98 6.83
CA ASP A 74 -14.52 12.15 7.46
C ASP A 74 -13.44 11.76 6.42
N HIS A 75 -12.22 12.24 6.66
CA HIS A 75 -11.05 12.02 5.80
C HIS A 75 -9.97 11.17 6.49
N SER A 76 -10.32 10.51 7.60
CA SER A 76 -9.36 9.75 8.40
C SER A 76 -8.71 8.62 7.62
N GLU A 77 -9.49 7.86 6.84
CA GLU A 77 -9.01 6.72 6.06
C GLU A 77 -8.09 7.12 4.91
N GLN A 78 -8.44 8.18 4.17
CA GLN A 78 -7.57 8.71 3.11
C GLN A 78 -6.16 9.01 3.64
N ARG A 79 -6.08 9.56 4.86
CA ARG A 79 -4.82 9.95 5.49
C ARG A 79 -4.09 8.81 6.21
N ARG A 80 -4.84 7.86 6.77
CA ARG A 80 -4.28 6.77 7.60
C ARG A 80 -4.03 5.48 6.83
N VAL A 81 -4.72 5.28 5.71
CA VAL A 81 -4.70 4.03 4.94
C VAL A 81 -4.29 4.29 3.48
N TRP A 82 -5.08 5.08 2.73
CA TRP A 82 -4.89 5.17 1.28
C TRP A 82 -3.55 5.80 0.90
N VAL A 83 -3.26 7.00 1.44
CA VAL A 83 -2.00 7.70 1.15
C VAL A 83 -0.76 6.89 1.57
N PRO A 84 -0.66 6.32 2.80
CA PRO A 84 0.53 5.59 3.19
C PRO A 84 0.68 4.20 2.56
N PHE A 85 -0.41 3.49 2.23
CA PHE A 85 -0.35 2.09 1.79
C PHE A 85 -0.64 1.84 0.30
N HIS A 86 -1.43 2.69 -0.37
CA HIS A 86 -1.87 2.45 -1.75
C HIS A 86 -1.55 3.59 -2.73
N PHE A 87 -1.35 4.81 -2.23
CA PHE A 87 -1.15 6.00 -3.05
C PHE A 87 -0.03 6.88 -2.51
N PHE A 88 1.19 6.36 -2.49
CA PHE A 88 2.33 7.10 -1.95
C PHE A 88 2.58 8.39 -2.75
N PRO A 89 2.64 9.57 -2.11
CA PRO A 89 2.77 10.85 -2.79
C PRO A 89 4.10 11.01 -3.53
N GLY A 90 4.06 11.59 -4.74
CA GLY A 90 5.27 11.95 -5.49
C GLY A 90 5.92 13.26 -5.05
N ASN A 91 5.17 14.15 -4.39
CA ASN A 91 5.59 15.50 -3.97
C ASN A 91 6.15 16.38 -5.11
N GLU A 92 5.54 16.28 -6.29
CA GLU A 92 5.86 17.09 -7.46
C GLU A 92 4.69 18.01 -7.81
N GLY A 93 4.96 19.28 -8.14
CA GLY A 93 3.96 20.26 -8.52
C GLY A 93 3.84 21.44 -7.54
N GLU A 94 2.96 22.37 -7.85
CA GLU A 94 2.82 23.63 -7.12
C GLU A 94 1.78 23.52 -6.00
N SER A 95 0.66 22.87 -6.31
CA SER A 95 -0.44 22.67 -5.37
C SER A 95 -0.29 21.40 -4.54
N LEU A 96 -0.97 21.37 -3.40
CA LEU A 96 -1.06 20.15 -2.58
C LEU A 96 -1.64 18.98 -3.36
N SER A 97 -2.66 19.21 -4.21
CA SER A 97 -3.28 18.15 -4.98
C SER A 97 -2.32 17.53 -6.00
N GLU A 98 -1.45 18.33 -6.64
CA GLU A 98 -0.45 17.80 -7.58
C GLU A 98 0.62 17.00 -6.84
N ARG A 99 1.06 17.51 -5.68
CA ARG A 99 2.07 16.83 -4.84
C ARG A 99 1.60 15.50 -4.27
N LEU A 100 0.29 15.32 -4.10
CA LEU A 100 -0.30 14.06 -3.66
C LEU A 100 -0.46 13.01 -4.77
N LEU A 101 -0.19 13.36 -6.04
CA LEU A 101 -0.27 12.40 -7.13
C LEU A 101 0.86 11.38 -7.03
N CYS A 102 0.53 10.12 -7.29
CA CYS A 102 1.49 9.05 -7.43
C CYS A 102 2.38 9.29 -8.65
N ARG A 103 3.68 9.05 -8.48
CA ARG A 103 4.71 9.20 -9.52
C ARG A 103 5.43 7.88 -9.71
N LYS A 104 5.53 7.43 -10.97
CA LYS A 104 6.24 6.19 -11.33
C LYS A 104 7.70 6.35 -10.98
N ASP A 105 8.18 5.52 -10.06
CA ASP A 105 9.58 5.49 -9.63
C ASP A 105 10.15 6.88 -9.27
N GLY A 106 9.31 7.75 -8.68
CA GLY A 106 9.70 9.11 -8.33
C GLY A 106 10.73 9.17 -7.19
N ALA A 107 11.33 10.34 -6.97
CA ALA A 107 12.39 10.53 -5.98
C ALA A 107 11.98 10.07 -4.57
N LEU A 108 10.75 10.37 -4.15
CA LEU A 108 10.22 9.93 -2.86
C LEU A 108 10.00 8.42 -2.80
N ALA A 109 9.51 7.78 -3.87
CA ALA A 109 9.34 6.33 -3.90
C ALA A 109 10.70 5.62 -3.79
N GLN A 110 11.73 6.13 -4.48
CA GLN A 110 13.10 5.61 -4.35
C GLN A 110 13.69 5.85 -2.95
N GLU A 111 13.38 7.00 -2.33
CA GLU A 111 13.78 7.28 -0.95
C GLU A 111 13.11 6.32 0.05
N MET A 112 11.81 6.08 -0.10
CA MET A 112 11.08 5.07 0.66
C MET A 112 11.75 3.71 0.52
N VAL A 113 12.04 3.26 -0.70
CA VAL A 113 12.69 1.96 -0.95
C VAL A 113 14.05 1.87 -0.26
N ARG A 114 14.92 2.89 -0.42
CA ARG A 114 16.23 2.91 0.25
C ARG A 114 16.09 2.82 1.77
N ASN A 115 15.23 3.66 2.36
CA ASN A 115 15.01 3.70 3.79
C ASN A 115 14.53 2.34 4.33
N HIS A 116 13.59 1.70 3.66
CA HIS A 116 13.01 0.42 4.11
C HIS A 116 14.00 -0.73 3.95
N ILE A 117 14.81 -0.76 2.90
CA ILE A 117 15.90 -1.74 2.76
C ILE A 117 16.91 -1.57 3.90
N GLU A 118 17.35 -0.34 4.19
CA GLU A 118 18.29 -0.07 5.29
C GLU A 118 17.74 -0.52 6.64
N HIS A 119 16.46 -0.26 6.92
CA HIS A 119 15.82 -0.72 8.15
C HIS A 119 15.65 -2.24 8.19
N ALA A 120 15.19 -2.86 7.10
CA ALA A 120 15.02 -4.30 7.01
C ALA A 120 16.33 -5.05 7.30
N VAL A 121 17.46 -4.53 6.81
CA VAL A 121 18.79 -5.09 7.08
C VAL A 121 19.20 -4.94 8.55
N LYS A 122 18.80 -3.86 9.23
CA LYS A 122 19.09 -3.64 10.66
C LYS A 122 18.31 -4.60 11.56
N VAL A 123 17.01 -4.78 11.29
CA VAL A 123 16.10 -5.59 12.12
C VAL A 123 16.11 -7.08 11.74
N LYS A 124 16.68 -7.43 10.57
CA LYS A 124 16.92 -8.80 10.10
C LYS A 124 15.70 -9.71 10.25
N ASP A 125 15.82 -10.70 11.13
CA ASP A 125 14.88 -11.80 11.29
C ASP A 125 13.71 -11.45 12.23
N GLU A 126 13.67 -10.25 12.82
CA GLU A 126 12.53 -9.80 13.62
C GLU A 126 11.31 -9.55 12.71
N TYR A 127 11.44 -8.60 11.78
CA TYR A 127 10.37 -8.26 10.84
C TYR A 127 10.90 -7.69 9.50
N GLY A 128 12.18 -7.85 9.20
CA GLY A 128 12.80 -7.24 8.02
C GLY A 128 12.19 -7.72 6.70
N LEU A 129 11.88 -9.01 6.59
CA LEU A 129 11.20 -9.56 5.41
C LEU A 129 9.76 -9.05 5.27
N ALA A 130 9.04 -8.89 6.38
CA ALA A 130 7.69 -8.33 6.36
C ALA A 130 7.71 -6.86 5.93
N LEU A 131 8.67 -6.09 6.44
CA LEU A 131 8.88 -4.68 6.05
C LEU A 131 9.17 -4.55 4.55
N LEU A 132 9.97 -5.46 3.97
CA LEU A 132 10.21 -5.48 2.52
C LEU A 132 8.94 -5.82 1.72
N GLY A 133 8.07 -6.69 2.24
CA GLY A 133 6.79 -7.01 1.60
C GLY A 133 5.85 -5.80 1.56
N ILE A 134 5.66 -5.14 2.70
CA ILE A 134 4.85 -3.91 2.79
C ILE A 134 5.42 -2.83 1.86
N MET A 135 6.73 -2.60 1.87
CA MET A 135 7.37 -1.65 0.97
C MET A 135 7.13 -2.02 -0.52
N ALA A 136 7.25 -3.30 -0.88
CA ALA A 136 7.03 -3.75 -2.25
C ALA A 136 5.59 -3.52 -2.71
N HIS A 137 4.61 -3.76 -1.83
CA HIS A 137 3.20 -3.43 -2.05
C HIS A 137 3.02 -1.95 -2.38
N VAL A 138 3.46 -1.06 -1.46
CA VAL A 138 3.30 0.39 -1.62
C VAL A 138 3.95 0.87 -2.91
N TYR A 139 5.14 0.36 -3.24
CA TYR A 139 5.83 0.71 -4.48
C TYR A 139 5.05 0.26 -5.72
N ALA A 140 4.54 -0.97 -5.73
CA ALA A 140 3.77 -1.53 -6.84
C ALA A 140 2.48 -0.73 -7.08
N ASP A 141 1.71 -0.46 -6.04
CA ASP A 141 0.49 0.34 -6.12
C ASP A 141 0.76 1.76 -6.59
N THR A 142 1.79 2.41 -6.03
CA THR A 142 2.18 3.77 -6.43
C THR A 142 2.57 3.83 -7.91
N PHE A 143 3.24 2.79 -8.42
CA PHE A 143 3.59 2.71 -9.83
C PHE A 143 2.37 2.50 -10.72
N ALA A 144 1.47 1.59 -10.33
CA ALA A 144 0.27 1.24 -11.09
C ALA A 144 -0.76 2.38 -11.09
N HIS A 145 -0.93 3.06 -9.96
CA HIS A 145 -1.85 4.19 -9.77
C HIS A 145 -1.25 5.55 -10.12
N TYR A 146 -0.21 5.59 -10.96
CA TYR A 146 0.37 6.84 -11.45
C TYR A 146 -0.70 7.82 -11.96
N GLY A 147 -0.62 9.06 -11.49
CA GLY A 147 -1.59 10.11 -11.86
C GLY A 147 -2.86 10.13 -11.01
N PHE A 148 -3.04 9.18 -10.10
CA PHE A 148 -4.08 9.21 -9.06
C PHE A 148 -3.49 9.66 -7.72
N SER A 149 -4.34 9.94 -6.74
CA SER A 149 -3.97 10.25 -5.36
C SER A 149 -4.87 9.53 -4.37
N GLY A 150 -4.36 9.28 -3.16
CA GLY A 150 -5.12 8.66 -2.06
C GLY A 150 -6.12 9.59 -1.39
N VAL A 151 -6.43 10.73 -2.00
CA VAL A 151 -7.42 11.69 -1.51
C VAL A 151 -8.50 11.92 -2.56
N SER A 152 -9.68 12.34 -2.13
CA SER A 152 -10.73 12.76 -3.06
C SER A 152 -10.23 13.93 -3.91
N SER A 153 -10.10 13.70 -5.22
CA SER A 153 -9.52 14.67 -6.15
C SER A 153 -10.14 14.57 -7.53
N SER A 154 -10.26 15.69 -8.24
CA SER A 154 -10.68 15.70 -9.65
C SER A 154 -9.71 14.93 -10.54
N TRP A 155 -8.45 14.78 -10.11
CA TRP A 155 -7.44 13.97 -10.78
C TRP A 155 -7.74 12.48 -10.77
N ASN A 156 -8.58 12.00 -9.85
CA ASN A 156 -8.96 10.58 -9.78
C ASN A 156 -10.14 10.23 -10.71
N LYS A 157 -10.63 11.19 -11.52
CA LYS A 157 -11.76 10.94 -12.43
C LYS A 157 -11.32 10.04 -13.58
N VAL A 158 -12.07 8.96 -13.80
CA VAL A 158 -11.88 8.05 -14.93
C VAL A 158 -12.96 8.30 -15.97
N GLU A 159 -12.56 8.43 -17.24
CA GLU A 159 -13.47 8.52 -18.39
C GLU A 159 -13.53 7.17 -19.09
N GLY A 160 -14.59 6.39 -18.82
CA GLY A 160 -14.69 4.99 -19.24
C GLY A 160 -14.72 4.75 -20.76
N GLU A 161 -14.99 5.79 -21.55
CA GLU A 161 -15.02 5.73 -23.02
C GLU A 161 -13.71 6.23 -23.67
N SER A 162 -12.67 6.51 -22.87
CA SER A 162 -11.40 7.07 -23.37
C SER A 162 -10.50 6.05 -24.09
N PHE A 163 -10.84 4.76 -24.06
CA PHE A 163 -10.11 3.72 -24.79
C PHE A 163 -10.70 3.53 -26.19
N GLU A 164 -9.91 3.80 -27.22
CA GLU A 164 -10.22 3.35 -28.58
C GLU A 164 -9.79 1.88 -28.73
N TRP A 165 -10.76 1.01 -29.01
CA TRP A 165 -10.47 -0.38 -29.37
C TRP A 165 -9.90 -0.39 -30.79
N VAL A 166 -8.59 -0.65 -30.89
CA VAL A 166 -7.86 -0.84 -32.15
C VAL A 166 -8.04 -2.26 -32.66
#